data_AF-T0GV55-F1
#
_entry.id   AF-T0GV55-F1
#
_cell.length_a   1.000
_cell.length_b   1.000
_cell.length_c   1.000
_cell.angle_alpha   90.00
_cell.angle_beta   90.00
_cell.angle_gamma   90.00
#
_symmetry.space_group_name_H-M   'P 1'
#
loop_
_entity.id
_entity.type
_entity.pdbx_description
1 polymer ?
#
loop_
_entity_poly.entity_id
_entity_poly.type
_entity_poly.pdbx_seq_one_letter_code
_entity_poly.pdbx_strand_id
1 'polypeptide(L)'
;MEEKPLMSDMDAPASGATAPLPARRGPWLLALLVLLAFAVGVVLTVLALPRIQRWNAPQRPSVLSDPLLNAVAPGVPMRPLSADAGQMLDARVVQLEERLNRITVEAQAASGNAARAEGLLVAFAARRALDSGAPLGYIEGQLRLRFGQAQPRAVATIINAAREPVTLPDLRAGLTALADQVTVPPANASWWEALEHEAREIITIHRASTPSPRPQAALDRALRYLDGSRVGAALAEVEQMPGRAAADRWMQYARRYMEARRALDLIETAAILEPRQLRAADGAAVAQTSPLAP
;
A
#
# COMPACT_ATOMS: atom_id res chain seq x y z
N MET A 1 76.37 -31.46 -30.98
CA MET A 1 75.20 -31.82 -31.82
C MET A 1 73.99 -31.25 -31.10
N GLU A 2 73.79 -29.94 -31.09
CA GLU A 2 73.40 -29.11 -32.26
C GLU A 2 72.23 -29.74 -33.02
N GLU A 3 71.01 -29.33 -32.66
CA GLU A 3 70.13 -28.61 -33.59
C GLU A 3 69.27 -27.60 -32.80
N LYS A 4 69.06 -26.46 -33.44
CA LYS A 4 68.35 -25.23 -33.02
C LYS A 4 67.63 -24.77 -34.32
N PRO A 5 66.72 -23.77 -34.32
CA PRO A 5 65.39 -23.63 -33.74
C PRO A 5 64.31 -23.25 -34.80
N LEU A 6 63.04 -23.14 -34.39
CA LEU A 6 62.00 -22.29 -35.00
C LEU A 6 61.16 -21.76 -33.82
N MET A 7 61.28 -20.52 -33.33
CA MET A 7 61.02 -19.20 -33.89
C MET A 7 59.53 -18.94 -34.16
N SER A 8 58.86 -18.31 -33.18
CA SER A 8 57.98 -17.12 -33.25
C SER A 8 57.22 -17.08 -31.91
N ASP A 9 57.64 -16.28 -30.93
CA ASP A 9 57.20 -14.88 -30.74
C ASP A 9 55.73 -14.66 -31.12
N MET A 10 54.87 -14.37 -30.13
CA MET A 10 54.51 -12.98 -29.79
C MET A 10 53.13 -12.92 -29.09
N ASP A 11 53.13 -12.25 -27.93
CA ASP A 11 52.05 -11.46 -27.30
C ASP A 11 50.70 -12.07 -26.85
N ALA A 12 50.47 -11.95 -25.55
CA ALA A 12 49.15 -11.75 -24.94
C ALA A 12 48.68 -10.30 -25.22
N PRO A 13 47.36 -9.98 -25.25
CA PRO A 13 46.62 -9.83 -23.98
C PRO A 13 45.13 -10.24 -24.02
N ALA A 14 44.55 -10.24 -22.82
CA ALA A 14 43.16 -10.51 -22.47
C ALA A 14 42.10 -9.89 -23.39
N SER A 15 40.98 -10.61 -23.60
CA SER A 15 39.65 -10.01 -23.83
C SER A 15 38.50 -11.02 -23.78
N GLY A 16 37.55 -10.75 -22.87
CA GLY A 16 36.11 -10.91 -23.06
C GLY A 16 35.56 -12.22 -23.63
N ALA A 17 35.13 -13.12 -22.75
CA ALA A 17 34.05 -14.04 -23.09
C ALA A 17 32.76 -13.22 -23.27
N THR A 18 32.47 -12.87 -24.51
CA THR A 18 31.26 -12.16 -24.95
C THR A 18 30.02 -13.00 -24.68
N ALA A 19 29.08 -12.44 -23.92
CA ALA A 19 27.70 -12.91 -23.81
C ALA A 19 27.03 -12.95 -25.21
N PRO A 20 26.12 -13.90 -25.48
CA PRO A 20 25.43 -13.94 -26.76
C PRO A 20 24.55 -12.68 -26.92
N LEU A 21 24.74 -11.98 -28.04
CA LEU A 21 23.92 -10.85 -28.47
C LEU A 21 22.43 -11.25 -28.51
N PRO A 22 21.50 -10.43 -27.98
CA PRO A 22 20.08 -10.66 -28.20
C PRO A 22 19.78 -10.50 -29.70
N ALA A 23 19.28 -11.57 -30.32
CA ALA A 23 18.74 -11.52 -31.66
C ALA A 23 17.68 -10.41 -31.73
N ARG A 24 17.98 -9.37 -32.50
CA ARG A 24 17.11 -8.23 -32.75
C ARG A 24 15.91 -8.71 -33.58
N ARG A 25 14.96 -9.39 -32.93
CA ARG A 25 13.65 -9.71 -33.51
C ARG A 25 12.98 -8.38 -33.81
N GLY A 26 12.82 -8.09 -35.10
CA GLY A 26 12.35 -6.79 -35.57
C GLY A 26 11.03 -6.38 -34.87
N PRO A 27 10.81 -5.08 -34.65
CA PRO A 27 9.60 -4.56 -33.97
C PRO A 27 8.30 -5.02 -34.67
N TRP A 28 8.40 -5.46 -35.92
CA TRP A 28 7.32 -6.04 -36.69
C TRP A 28 6.83 -7.39 -36.15
N LEU A 29 7.71 -8.27 -35.66
CA LEU A 29 7.30 -9.52 -35.01
C LEU A 29 6.55 -9.25 -33.71
N LEU A 30 6.99 -8.25 -32.95
CA LEU A 30 6.33 -7.80 -31.72
C LEU A 30 4.97 -7.17 -32.03
N ALA A 31 4.89 -6.31 -33.05
CA ALA A 31 3.64 -5.75 -33.54
C ALA A 31 2.66 -6.83 -34.03
N LEU A 32 3.15 -7.85 -34.73
CA LEU A 32 2.33 -8.96 -35.23
C LEU A 32 1.85 -9.84 -34.07
N LEU A 33 2.68 -10.08 -33.05
CA LEU A 33 2.29 -10.78 -31.82
C LEU A 33 1.22 -10.01 -31.03
N VAL A 34 1.38 -8.69 -30.91
CA VAL A 34 0.38 -7.82 -30.25
C VAL A 34 -0.93 -7.81 -31.02
N LEU A 35 -0.87 -7.74 -32.35
CA LEU A 35 -2.06 -7.76 -33.21
C LEU A 35 -2.75 -9.13 -33.17
N LEU A 36 -1.98 -10.22 -33.11
CA LEU A 36 -2.50 -11.58 -32.91
C LEU A 36 -3.15 -11.73 -31.53
N ALA A 37 -2.51 -11.25 -30.47
CA ALA A 37 -3.05 -11.28 -29.11
C ALA A 37 -4.34 -10.44 -29.01
N PHE A 38 -4.39 -9.29 -29.67
CA PHE A 38 -5.59 -8.47 -29.77
C PHE A 38 -6.72 -9.19 -30.53
N ALA A 39 -6.41 -9.81 -31.68
CA ALA A 39 -7.39 -10.58 -32.43
C ALA A 39 -7.94 -11.77 -31.63
N VAL A 40 -7.09 -12.48 -30.89
CA VAL A 40 -7.50 -13.57 -29.98
C VAL A 40 -8.39 -13.03 -28.85
N GLY A 41 -8.05 -11.87 -28.27
CA GLY A 41 -8.89 -11.20 -27.26
C GLY A 41 -10.27 -10.82 -27.80
N VAL A 42 -10.35 -10.31 -29.03
CA VAL A 42 -11.63 -9.98 -29.69
C VAL A 42 -12.44 -11.24 -29.97
N VAL A 43 -11.82 -12.30 -30.46
CA VAL A 43 -12.52 -13.58 -30.71
C VAL A 43 -13.02 -14.21 -29.40
N LEU A 44 -12.23 -14.18 -28.33
CA LEU A 44 -12.63 -14.68 -27.01
C LEU A 44 -13.78 -13.85 -26.41
N THR A 45 -13.76 -12.53 -26.56
CA THR A 45 -14.86 -11.66 -26.08
C THR A 45 -16.15 -11.88 -26.88
N VAL A 46 -16.06 -12.03 -28.21
CA VAL A 46 -17.22 -12.36 -29.07
C VAL A 46 -17.79 -13.76 -28.76
N LEU A 47 -16.94 -14.76 -28.51
CA LEU A 47 -17.37 -16.10 -28.11
C LEU A 47 -17.94 -16.16 -26.68
N ALA A 48 -17.46 -15.29 -25.78
CA ALA A 48 -17.97 -15.17 -24.43
C ALA A 48 -19.31 -14.40 -24.37
N LEU A 49 -19.58 -13.50 -25.33
CA LEU A 49 -20.80 -12.69 -25.40
C LEU A 49 -22.11 -13.51 -25.29
N PRO A 50 -22.36 -14.56 -26.10
CA PRO A 50 -23.58 -15.38 -25.97
C PRO A 50 -23.63 -16.12 -24.63
N ARG A 51 -22.47 -16.40 -24.04
CA ARG A 51 -22.30 -17.12 -22.77
C ARG A 51 -22.58 -16.24 -21.55
N ILE A 52 -22.36 -14.92 -21.67
CA ILE A 52 -22.68 -13.88 -20.69
C ILE A 52 -24.12 -13.40 -20.89
N GLN A 53 -24.59 -13.25 -22.13
CA GLN A 53 -25.98 -12.90 -22.43
C GLN A 53 -26.98 -13.94 -21.94
N ARG A 54 -26.65 -15.24 -21.92
CA ARG A 54 -27.51 -16.27 -21.30
C ARG A 54 -27.56 -16.20 -19.76
N TRP A 55 -26.55 -15.60 -19.12
CA TRP A 55 -26.54 -15.35 -17.67
C TRP A 55 -27.25 -14.05 -17.30
N ASN A 56 -27.11 -13.02 -18.15
CA ASN A 56 -27.77 -11.72 -18.02
C ASN A 56 -29.08 -11.62 -18.82
N ALA A 57 -29.56 -12.71 -19.41
CA ALA A 57 -30.83 -12.71 -20.11
C ALA A 57 -31.87 -12.35 -19.06
N PRO A 58 -32.54 -11.18 -19.13
CA PRO A 58 -33.72 -10.99 -18.33
C PRO A 58 -34.60 -12.17 -18.68
N GLN A 59 -35.01 -12.94 -17.67
CA GLN A 59 -36.14 -13.84 -17.80
C GLN A 59 -37.30 -12.93 -18.20
N ARG A 60 -37.44 -12.66 -19.52
CA ARG A 60 -38.68 -12.17 -20.07
C ARG A 60 -39.64 -13.24 -19.62
N PRO A 61 -40.60 -12.94 -18.71
CA PRO A 61 -41.62 -13.91 -18.41
C PRO A 61 -42.12 -14.34 -19.79
N SER A 62 -42.00 -15.63 -20.08
CA SER A 62 -42.76 -16.21 -21.17
C SER A 62 -44.17 -15.74 -20.87
N VAL A 63 -44.67 -14.80 -21.67
CA VAL A 63 -46.10 -14.59 -21.79
C VAL A 63 -46.56 -15.94 -22.29
N LEU A 64 -46.86 -16.82 -21.34
CA LEU A 64 -47.89 -17.81 -21.53
C LEU A 64 -49.00 -16.96 -22.12
N SER A 65 -49.21 -17.13 -23.42
CA SER A 65 -50.47 -16.72 -24.02
C SER A 65 -51.47 -17.59 -23.28
N ASP A 66 -51.87 -17.12 -22.11
CA ASP A 66 -52.86 -17.77 -21.28
C ASP A 66 -54.09 -17.71 -22.18
N PRO A 67 -54.60 -18.84 -22.69
CA PRO A 67 -55.77 -18.81 -23.56
C PRO A 67 -56.99 -18.22 -22.82
N LEU A 68 -56.86 -18.03 -21.50
CA LEU A 68 -57.80 -17.34 -20.62
C LEU A 68 -57.78 -15.81 -20.74
N LEU A 69 -56.67 -15.18 -21.18
CA LEU A 69 -56.62 -13.70 -21.33
C LEU A 69 -57.26 -13.21 -22.64
N ASN A 70 -57.38 -14.07 -23.66
CA ASN A 70 -58.14 -13.77 -24.88
C ASN A 70 -59.63 -14.15 -24.76
N ALA A 71 -60.07 -14.61 -23.59
CA ALA A 71 -61.45 -14.94 -23.28
C ALA A 71 -62.03 -14.00 -22.20
N VAL A 72 -61.76 -12.69 -22.29
CA VAL A 72 -62.59 -11.73 -21.55
C VAL A 72 -63.88 -11.52 -22.36
N ALA A 73 -64.77 -12.50 -22.27
CA ALA A 73 -66.18 -12.26 -22.56
C ALA A 73 -66.72 -11.30 -21.47
N PRO A 74 -67.42 -10.21 -21.85
CA PRO A 74 -68.03 -9.33 -20.86
C PRO A 74 -69.10 -10.14 -20.10
N GLY A 75 -68.89 -10.38 -18.81
CA GLY A 75 -69.88 -10.99 -17.93
C GLY A 75 -69.49 -12.25 -17.15
N VAL A 76 -68.22 -12.66 -17.09
CA VAL A 76 -67.81 -13.72 -16.16
C VAL A 76 -67.89 -13.18 -14.72
N PRO A 77 -68.73 -13.73 -13.84
CA PRO A 77 -68.80 -13.26 -12.46
C PRO A 77 -67.45 -13.55 -11.78
N MET A 78 -66.81 -12.52 -11.23
CA MET A 78 -65.62 -12.70 -10.39
C MET A 78 -65.97 -13.65 -9.25
N ARG A 79 -65.47 -14.88 -9.34
CA ARG A 79 -65.63 -15.89 -8.29
C ARG A 79 -64.86 -15.36 -7.07
N PRO A 80 -65.47 -15.27 -5.87
CA PRO A 80 -64.73 -14.89 -4.69
C PRO A 80 -63.58 -15.89 -4.46
N LEU A 81 -62.42 -15.39 -4.04
CA LEU A 81 -61.29 -16.21 -3.62
C LEU A 81 -61.80 -17.27 -2.64
N SER A 82 -61.54 -18.54 -2.92
CA SER A 82 -61.82 -19.60 -1.94
C SER A 82 -60.94 -19.38 -0.71
N ALA A 83 -61.46 -19.72 0.47
CA ALA A 83 -60.73 -19.58 1.73
C ALA A 83 -59.36 -20.28 1.68
N ASP A 84 -59.30 -21.46 1.04
CA ASP A 84 -58.06 -22.23 0.84
C ASP A 84 -57.03 -21.49 -0.03
N ALA A 85 -57.48 -20.79 -1.08
CA ALA A 85 -56.60 -20.00 -1.94
C ALA A 85 -56.05 -18.77 -1.19
N GLY A 86 -56.86 -18.14 -0.33
CA GLY A 86 -56.42 -17.07 0.55
C GLY A 86 -55.32 -17.51 1.53
N GLN A 87 -55.52 -18.64 2.21
CA GLN A 87 -54.53 -19.20 3.14
C GLN A 87 -53.20 -19.56 2.47
N MET A 88 -53.24 -20.08 1.24
CA MET A 88 -52.02 -20.36 0.46
C MET A 88 -51.27 -19.09 0.04
N LEU A 89 -51.98 -18.01 -0.27
CA LEU A 89 -51.36 -16.72 -0.58
C LEU A 89 -50.69 -16.12 0.66
N ASP A 90 -51.37 -16.15 1.82
CA ASP A 90 -50.81 -15.68 3.09
C ASP A 90 -49.52 -16.43 3.44
N ALA A 91 -49.52 -17.77 3.31
CA ALA A 91 -48.31 -18.57 3.53
C ALA A 91 -47.16 -18.22 2.58
N ARG A 92 -47.46 -17.90 1.31
CA ARG A 92 -46.46 -17.45 0.33
C ARG A 92 -45.93 -16.05 0.66
N VAL A 93 -46.79 -15.14 1.13
CA VAL A 93 -46.39 -13.80 1.55
C VAL A 93 -45.40 -13.90 2.71
N VAL A 94 -45.74 -14.67 3.76
CA VAL A 94 -44.82 -14.91 4.89
C VAL A 94 -43.49 -15.52 4.44
N GLN A 95 -43.52 -16.48 3.50
CA GLN A 95 -42.28 -17.06 2.95
C GLN A 95 -41.45 -16.04 2.16
N LEU A 96 -42.09 -15.15 1.41
CA LEU A 96 -41.40 -14.09 0.66
C LEU A 96 -40.81 -13.04 1.60
N GLU A 97 -41.53 -12.64 2.63
CA GLU A 97 -41.05 -11.72 3.67
C GLU A 97 -39.80 -12.27 4.36
N GLU A 98 -39.81 -13.55 4.75
CA GLU A 98 -38.66 -14.20 5.36
C GLU A 98 -37.46 -14.25 4.40
N ARG A 99 -37.68 -14.58 3.12
CA ARG A 99 -36.62 -14.57 2.10
C ARG A 99 -36.06 -13.18 1.87
N LEU A 100 -36.91 -12.15 1.83
CA LEU A 100 -36.49 -10.75 1.67
C LEU A 100 -35.68 -10.28 2.87
N ASN A 101 -36.08 -10.64 4.09
CA ASN A 101 -35.34 -10.33 5.30
C ASN A 101 -33.93 -10.95 5.26
N ARG A 102 -33.85 -12.25 4.91
CA ARG A 102 -32.57 -12.94 4.72
C ARG A 102 -31.69 -12.28 3.66
N ILE A 103 -32.24 -11.94 2.49
CA ILE A 103 -31.51 -11.25 1.41
C ILE A 103 -31.01 -9.89 1.90
N THR A 104 -31.80 -9.15 2.67
CA THR A 104 -31.41 -7.86 3.21
C THR A 104 -30.22 -7.99 4.16
N VAL A 105 -30.25 -8.96 5.06
CA VAL A 105 -29.12 -9.23 5.98
C VAL A 105 -27.87 -9.65 5.21
N GLU A 106 -28.00 -10.57 4.24
CA GLU A 106 -26.89 -11.01 3.41
C GLU A 106 -26.29 -9.86 2.57
N ALA A 107 -27.14 -8.99 2.01
CA ALA A 107 -26.71 -7.82 1.26
C ALA A 107 -25.96 -6.81 2.14
N GLN A 108 -26.41 -6.56 3.37
CA GLN A 108 -25.70 -5.69 4.31
C GLN A 108 -24.36 -6.26 4.77
N ALA A 109 -24.29 -7.59 4.95
CA ALA A 109 -23.02 -8.27 5.24
C ALA A 109 -22.05 -8.16 4.05
N ALA A 110 -22.53 -8.37 2.82
CA ALA A 110 -21.74 -8.22 1.61
C ALA A 110 -21.22 -6.78 1.43
N SER A 111 -22.08 -5.78 1.61
CA SER A 111 -21.71 -4.36 1.56
C SER A 111 -20.64 -4.00 2.59
N GLY A 112 -20.79 -4.47 3.83
CA GLY A 112 -19.77 -4.24 4.87
C GLY A 112 -18.42 -4.91 4.57
N ASN A 113 -18.43 -6.11 3.99
CA ASN A 113 -17.21 -6.78 3.55
C ASN A 113 -16.53 -6.04 2.38
N ALA A 114 -17.31 -5.52 1.43
CA ALA A 114 -16.78 -4.71 0.34
C ALA A 114 -16.15 -3.41 0.87
N ALA A 115 -16.83 -2.69 1.76
CA ALA A 115 -16.30 -1.48 2.38
C ALA A 115 -14.99 -1.74 3.16
N ARG A 116 -14.89 -2.87 3.88
CA ARG A 116 -13.64 -3.30 4.53
C ARG A 116 -12.52 -3.51 3.51
N ALA A 117 -12.78 -4.25 2.44
CA ALA A 117 -11.78 -4.55 1.41
C ALA A 117 -11.30 -3.26 0.72
N GLU A 118 -12.22 -2.36 0.37
CA GLU A 118 -11.89 -1.06 -0.21
C GLU A 118 -11.05 -0.19 0.75
N GLY A 119 -11.41 -0.19 2.05
CA GLY A 119 -10.63 0.50 3.08
C GLY A 119 -9.19 -0.01 3.15
N LEU A 120 -9.00 -1.33 3.13
CA LEU A 120 -7.66 -1.94 3.10
C LEU A 120 -6.88 -1.60 1.84
N LEU A 121 -7.53 -1.57 0.66
CA LEU A 121 -6.87 -1.16 -0.59
C LEU A 121 -6.40 0.29 -0.54
N VAL A 122 -7.22 1.19 -0.02
CA VAL A 122 -6.86 2.61 0.15
C VAL A 122 -5.73 2.78 1.17
N ALA A 123 -5.78 2.07 2.30
CA ALA A 123 -4.72 2.08 3.30
C ALA A 123 -3.39 1.54 2.74
N PHE A 124 -3.44 0.43 1.99
CA PHE A 124 -2.27 -0.13 1.32
C PHE A 124 -1.69 0.82 0.26
N ALA A 125 -2.54 1.45 -0.55
CA ALA A 125 -2.10 2.43 -1.54
C ALA A 125 -1.42 3.64 -0.86
N ALA A 126 -1.98 4.14 0.24
CA ALA A 126 -1.38 5.21 1.03
C ALA A 126 -0.02 4.80 1.60
N ARG A 127 0.09 3.60 2.19
CA ARG A 127 1.36 3.06 2.69
C ARG A 127 2.41 2.98 1.59
N ARG A 128 2.06 2.42 0.42
CA ARG A 128 2.98 2.34 -0.72
C ARG A 128 3.42 3.72 -1.24
N ALA A 129 2.51 4.69 -1.30
CA ALA A 129 2.85 6.05 -1.70
C ALA A 129 3.89 6.66 -0.75
N LEU A 130 3.67 6.58 0.57
CA LEU A 130 4.60 7.10 1.57
C LEU A 130 5.95 6.35 1.56
N ASP A 131 5.93 5.02 1.46
CA ASP A 131 7.14 4.20 1.44
C ASP A 131 8.00 4.48 0.18
N SER A 132 7.37 4.88 -0.93
CA SER A 132 8.07 5.26 -2.18
C SER A 132 8.37 6.76 -2.30
N GLY A 133 7.92 7.58 -1.35
CA GLY A 133 8.00 9.04 -1.43
C GLY A 133 7.16 9.66 -2.55
N ALA A 134 6.16 8.94 -3.08
CA ALA A 134 5.26 9.44 -4.10
C ALA A 134 4.10 10.26 -3.48
N PRO A 135 3.59 11.29 -4.18
CA PRO A 135 2.40 11.99 -3.74
C PRO A 135 1.18 11.05 -3.75
N LEU A 136 0.21 11.28 -2.85
CA LEU A 136 -1.00 10.45 -2.75
C LEU A 136 -1.89 10.49 -4.01
N GLY A 137 -1.87 11.60 -4.75
CA GLY A 137 -2.74 11.80 -5.92
C GLY A 137 -4.21 11.59 -5.57
N TYR A 138 -4.90 10.75 -6.34
CA TYR A 138 -6.32 10.42 -6.12
C TYR A 138 -6.62 9.79 -4.76
N ILE A 139 -5.64 9.11 -4.14
CA ILE A 139 -5.81 8.44 -2.84
C ILE A 139 -6.09 9.44 -1.71
N GLU A 140 -5.62 10.68 -1.81
CA GLU A 140 -5.92 11.73 -0.83
C GLU A 140 -7.43 11.96 -0.67
N GLY A 141 -8.16 12.04 -1.79
CA GLY A 141 -9.61 12.18 -1.79
C GLY A 141 -10.30 10.97 -1.18
N GLN A 142 -9.83 9.76 -1.51
CA GLN A 142 -10.37 8.51 -0.96
C GLN A 142 -10.14 8.38 0.55
N LEU A 143 -8.96 8.79 1.05
CA LEU A 143 -8.67 8.81 2.48
C LEU A 143 -9.62 9.74 3.23
N ARG A 144 -9.84 10.95 2.72
CA ARG A 144 -10.78 11.91 3.33
C ARG A 144 -12.22 11.41 3.30
N LEU A 145 -12.66 10.86 2.17
CA LEU A 145 -14.02 10.37 2.02
C LEU A 145 -14.32 9.23 3.00
N ARG A 146 -13.40 8.25 3.10
CA ARG A 146 -13.63 6.99 3.82
C ARG A 146 -13.24 7.03 5.28
N PHE A 147 -12.07 7.59 5.58
CA PHE A 147 -11.49 7.61 6.92
C PHE A 147 -11.64 8.97 7.60
N GLY A 148 -12.07 10.02 6.91
CA GLY A 148 -12.13 11.37 7.47
C GLY A 148 -13.06 11.52 8.68
N GLN A 149 -14.13 10.72 8.78
CA GLN A 149 -15.01 10.71 9.95
C GLN A 149 -14.44 9.85 11.09
N ALA A 150 -13.97 8.63 10.79
CA ALA A 150 -13.47 7.70 11.79
C ALA A 150 -12.10 8.11 12.36
N GLN A 151 -11.21 8.63 11.52
CA GLN A 151 -9.80 8.91 11.84
C GLN A 151 -9.31 10.25 11.26
N PRO A 152 -9.94 11.39 11.59
CA PRO A 152 -9.61 12.69 11.00
C PRO A 152 -8.15 13.10 11.21
N ARG A 153 -7.61 12.84 12.41
CA ARG A 153 -6.21 13.18 12.74
C ARG A 153 -5.22 12.34 11.95
N ALA A 154 -5.43 11.03 11.87
CA ALA A 154 -4.55 10.14 11.13
C ALA A 154 -4.53 10.49 9.63
N VAL A 155 -5.70 10.79 9.04
CA VAL A 155 -5.82 11.23 7.65
C VAL A 155 -5.03 12.53 7.43
N ALA A 156 -5.18 13.52 8.31
CA ALA A 156 -4.43 14.77 8.22
C ALA A 156 -2.90 14.54 8.29
N THR A 157 -2.44 13.70 9.21
CA THR A 157 -1.02 13.34 9.34
C THR A 157 -0.48 12.67 8.08
N ILE A 158 -1.21 11.72 7.49
CA ILE A 158 -0.81 11.01 6.26
C ILE A 158 -0.72 11.99 5.08
N ILE A 159 -1.71 12.87 4.93
CA ILE A 159 -1.72 13.86 3.84
C ILE A 159 -0.56 14.84 4.00
N ASN A 160 -0.30 15.33 5.21
CA ASN A 160 0.83 16.23 5.47
C ASN A 160 2.17 15.53 5.23
N ALA A 161 2.31 14.29 5.69
CA ALA A 161 3.51 13.50 5.45
C ALA A 161 3.76 13.23 3.96
N ALA A 162 2.70 13.05 3.16
CA ALA A 162 2.84 12.83 1.72
C ALA A 162 3.23 14.08 0.92
N ARG A 163 3.01 15.29 1.46
CA ARG A 163 3.44 16.55 0.83
C ARG A 163 4.94 16.76 0.94
N GLU A 164 5.52 16.28 2.02
CA GLU A 164 6.94 16.36 2.31
C GLU A 164 7.42 14.98 2.81
N PRO A 165 7.52 14.01 1.88
CA PRO A 165 7.82 12.64 2.23
C PRO A 165 9.22 12.54 2.85
N VAL A 166 9.30 11.81 3.95
CA VAL A 166 10.55 11.37 4.55
C VAL A 166 10.57 9.86 4.41
N THR A 167 11.54 9.31 3.70
CA THR A 167 11.65 7.86 3.49
C THR A 167 12.76 7.26 4.36
N LEU A 168 12.77 5.93 4.51
CA LEU A 168 13.84 5.24 5.23
C LEU A 168 15.22 5.47 4.58
N PRO A 169 15.37 5.44 3.23
CA PRO A 169 16.59 5.88 2.57
C PRO A 169 17.03 7.31 2.92
N ASP A 170 16.10 8.26 3.01
CA ASP A 170 16.42 9.66 3.38
C ASP A 170 16.97 9.75 4.81
N LEU A 171 16.37 9.00 5.74
CA LEU A 171 16.85 8.93 7.13
C LEU A 171 18.25 8.31 7.20
N ARG A 172 18.52 7.28 6.40
CA ARG A 172 19.84 6.65 6.33
C ARG A 172 20.87 7.59 5.72
N ALA A 173 20.53 8.26 4.62
CA ALA A 173 21.40 9.23 3.98
C ALA A 173 21.70 10.41 4.91
N GLY A 174 20.68 10.95 5.59
CA GLY A 174 20.84 12.03 6.57
C GLY A 174 21.73 11.62 7.75
N LEU A 175 21.60 10.38 8.24
CA LEU A 175 22.44 9.89 9.32
C LEU A 175 23.90 9.65 8.87
N THR A 176 24.10 9.19 7.64
CA THR A 176 25.44 9.01 7.05
C THR A 176 26.14 10.35 6.86
N ALA A 177 25.42 11.39 6.40
CA ALA A 177 25.96 12.74 6.28
C ALA A 177 26.35 13.37 7.62
N LEU A 178 25.70 12.98 8.73
CA LEU A 178 26.11 13.35 10.08
C LEU A 178 27.41 12.63 10.48
N ALA A 179 27.64 11.40 10.02
CA ALA A 179 28.88 10.66 10.25
C ALA A 179 30.09 11.41 9.72
N ASP A 180 29.99 11.88 8.48
CA ASP A 180 31.06 12.61 7.80
C ASP A 180 31.40 13.92 8.53
N GLN A 181 30.38 14.62 9.05
CA GLN A 181 30.57 15.86 9.81
C GLN A 181 31.19 15.65 11.20
N VAL A 182 30.89 14.53 11.86
CA VAL A 182 31.50 14.19 13.17
C VAL A 182 32.94 13.67 12.98
N THR A 183 33.28 13.19 11.78
CA THR A 183 34.62 12.70 11.43
C THR A 183 35.59 13.83 11.09
N VAL A 184 35.09 14.98 10.61
CA VAL A 184 35.89 16.17 10.30
C VAL A 184 35.95 17.09 11.54
N PRO A 185 37.12 17.31 12.17
CA PRO A 185 37.22 18.19 13.32
C PRO A 185 36.78 19.63 12.97
N PRO A 186 35.91 20.27 13.76
CA PRO A 186 35.59 21.68 13.55
C PRO A 186 36.84 22.54 13.77
N ALA A 187 37.15 23.44 12.83
CA ALA A 187 38.37 24.25 12.82
C ALA A 187 38.46 25.30 13.96
N ASN A 188 37.51 25.33 14.89
CA ASN A 188 37.34 26.42 15.86
C ASN A 188 36.75 26.01 17.23
N ALA A 189 36.86 24.75 17.64
CA ALA A 189 36.44 24.32 18.99
C ALA A 189 37.65 23.96 19.86
N SER A 190 38.02 24.85 20.79
CA SER A 190 38.45 24.61 22.19
C SER A 190 39.38 23.43 22.55
N TRP A 191 40.04 22.81 21.58
CA TRP A 191 41.03 21.75 21.79
C TRP A 191 42.31 22.30 22.44
N TRP A 192 42.59 23.60 22.29
CA TRP A 192 43.72 24.29 22.92
C TRP A 192 43.46 24.62 24.39
N GLU A 193 42.20 24.91 24.76
CA GLU A 193 41.78 25.18 26.14
C GLU A 193 41.69 23.88 26.96
N ALA A 194 41.31 22.76 26.33
CA ALA A 194 41.39 21.43 26.93
C ALA A 194 42.85 20.99 27.15
N LEU A 195 43.76 21.29 26.22
CA LEU A 195 45.18 20.92 26.32
C LEU A 195 45.91 21.59 27.49
N GLU A 196 45.60 22.85 27.80
CA GLU A 196 46.22 23.58 28.91
C GLU A 196 45.74 23.08 30.29
N HIS A 197 44.51 22.57 30.36
CA HIS A 197 43.97 21.97 31.58
C HIS A 197 44.49 20.55 31.82
N GLU A 198 44.59 19.71 30.78
CA GLU A 198 45.10 18.34 30.87
C GLU A 198 46.62 18.28 31.13
N ALA A 199 47.42 19.27 30.69
CA ALA A 199 48.87 19.28 30.97
C ALA A 199 49.23 19.35 32.47
N ARG A 200 48.26 19.73 33.33
CA ARG A 200 48.39 19.71 34.80
C ARG A 200 47.91 18.41 35.45
N GLU A 201 47.12 17.59 34.75
CA GLU A 201 46.65 16.30 35.23
C GLU A 201 47.14 15.17 34.32
N ILE A 202 48.25 14.59 34.73
CA ILE A 202 48.56 13.17 34.50
C ILE A 202 49.03 12.76 33.09
N ILE A 203 50.26 12.27 33.10
CA ILE A 203 50.95 11.57 32.02
C ILE A 203 50.21 10.25 31.74
N THR A 204 49.41 10.21 30.68
CA THR A 204 49.20 8.99 29.88
C THR A 204 49.22 9.33 28.40
N ILE A 205 50.28 8.85 27.73
CA ILE A 205 50.49 9.00 26.30
C ILE A 205 49.48 8.10 25.58
N HIS A 206 48.51 8.68 24.88
CA HIS A 206 47.80 8.04 23.78
C HIS A 206 47.83 8.97 22.56
N ARG A 207 48.19 8.43 21.39
CA ARG A 207 48.41 9.19 20.16
C ARG A 207 47.15 9.91 19.69
N ALA A 208 47.22 11.24 19.64
CA ALA A 208 46.16 12.17 19.25
C ALA A 208 46.00 12.28 17.72
N SER A 209 45.34 11.30 17.09
CA SER A 209 44.90 11.46 15.68
C SER A 209 43.59 10.75 15.34
N THR A 210 42.83 10.26 16.34
CA THR A 210 41.53 9.61 16.11
C THR A 210 40.45 10.35 16.88
N PRO A 211 39.38 10.86 16.23
CA PRO A 211 38.20 11.37 16.94
C PRO A 211 37.70 10.33 17.96
N SER A 212 37.15 10.80 19.09
CA SER A 212 36.66 9.93 20.17
C SER A 212 35.79 8.78 19.62
N PRO A 213 36.03 7.51 19.98
CA PRO A 213 35.30 6.37 19.43
C PRO A 213 33.83 6.29 19.87
N ARG A 214 33.40 7.08 20.87
CA ARG A 214 32.06 7.00 21.46
C ARG A 214 30.93 7.51 20.55
N PRO A 215 31.00 8.71 19.93
CA PRO A 215 29.94 9.20 19.05
C PRO A 215 29.88 8.40 17.73
N GLN A 216 31.04 8.04 17.16
CA GLN A 216 31.10 7.22 15.95
C GLN A 216 30.44 5.84 16.16
N ALA A 217 30.78 5.16 17.27
CA ALA A 217 30.19 3.87 17.59
C ALA A 217 28.67 3.94 17.85
N ALA A 218 28.19 5.07 18.39
CA ALA A 218 26.76 5.32 18.55
C ALA A 218 26.07 5.49 17.19
N LEU A 219 26.70 6.20 16.26
CA LEU A 219 26.18 6.38 14.91
C LEU A 219 26.12 5.08 14.12
N ASP A 220 27.14 4.24 14.23
CA ASP A 220 27.15 2.91 13.64
C ASP A 220 26.04 2.00 14.22
N ARG A 221 25.74 2.13 15.53
CA ARG A 221 24.57 1.47 16.14
C ARG A 221 23.26 1.97 15.55
N ALA A 222 23.11 3.30 15.43
CA ALA A 222 21.91 3.90 14.86
C ALA A 222 21.68 3.50 13.39
N LEU A 223 22.74 3.43 12.57
CA LEU A 223 22.66 2.93 11.19
C LEU A 223 22.20 1.47 11.13
N ARG A 224 22.75 0.60 12.00
CA ARG A 224 22.29 -0.80 12.10
C ARG A 224 20.81 -0.93 12.51
N TYR A 225 20.32 -0.02 13.36
CA TYR A 225 18.89 0.01 13.67
C TYR A 225 18.05 0.42 12.46
N LEU A 226 18.48 1.42 11.68
CA LEU A 226 17.80 1.83 10.44
C LEU A 226 17.77 0.70 9.40
N ASP A 227 18.85 -0.06 9.26
CA ASP A 227 18.89 -1.23 8.37
C ASP A 227 17.87 -2.30 8.77
N GLY A 228 17.59 -2.42 10.07
CA GLY A 228 16.50 -3.24 10.60
C GLY A 228 15.13 -2.57 10.58
N SER A 229 14.94 -1.43 9.90
CA SER A 229 13.72 -0.60 9.92
C SER A 229 13.28 -0.15 11.34
N ARG A 230 14.20 -0.15 12.31
CA ARG A 230 13.96 0.23 13.72
C ARG A 230 14.28 1.71 13.94
N VAL A 231 13.50 2.59 13.32
CA VAL A 231 13.72 4.05 13.38
C VAL A 231 13.64 4.60 14.81
N GLY A 232 12.73 4.09 15.65
CA GLY A 232 12.64 4.53 17.05
C GLY A 232 13.88 4.22 17.88
N ALA A 233 14.51 3.06 17.65
CA ALA A 233 15.76 2.70 18.32
C ALA A 233 16.94 3.56 17.82
N ALA A 234 16.98 3.84 16.51
CA ALA A 234 17.97 4.76 15.94
C ALA A 234 17.82 6.17 16.53
N LEU A 235 16.58 6.66 16.67
CA LEU A 235 16.29 7.96 17.26
C LEU A 235 16.78 8.04 18.71
N ALA A 236 16.46 7.04 19.54
CA ALA A 236 16.89 7.00 20.94
C ALA A 236 18.43 6.98 21.09
N GLU A 237 19.13 6.30 20.18
CA GLU A 237 20.59 6.29 20.16
C GLU A 237 21.16 7.68 19.84
N VAL A 238 20.61 8.38 18.84
CA VAL A 238 21.02 9.75 18.46
C VAL A 238 20.69 10.77 19.53
N GLU A 239 19.56 10.62 20.22
CA GLU A 239 19.18 11.49 21.36
C GLU A 239 20.21 11.44 22.50
N GLN A 240 20.88 10.29 22.69
CA GLN A 240 21.88 10.08 23.73
C GLN A 240 23.29 10.53 23.32
N MET A 241 23.51 10.91 22.06
CA MET A 241 24.84 11.30 21.58
C MET A 241 25.25 12.70 22.08
N PRO A 242 26.54 12.90 22.40
CA PRO A 242 27.07 14.25 22.57
C PRO A 242 27.03 14.99 21.23
N GLY A 243 26.66 16.28 21.25
CA GLY A 243 26.50 17.07 20.01
C GLY A 243 25.15 16.90 19.31
N ARG A 244 24.10 16.44 20.01
CA ARG A 244 22.74 16.24 19.47
C ARG A 244 22.16 17.42 18.66
N ALA A 245 22.61 18.64 18.94
CA ALA A 245 22.18 19.85 18.22
C ALA A 245 22.46 19.76 16.71
N ALA A 246 23.58 19.13 16.31
CA ALA A 246 23.88 18.90 14.90
C ALA A 246 22.89 17.94 14.23
N ALA A 247 22.25 17.06 15.01
CA ALA A 247 21.30 16.06 14.53
C ALA A 247 19.83 16.50 14.67
N ASP A 248 19.53 17.73 15.11
CA ASP A 248 18.15 18.18 15.39
C ASP A 248 17.22 18.03 14.17
N ARG A 249 17.71 18.38 12.97
CA ARG A 249 16.94 18.22 11.73
C ARG A 249 16.64 16.75 11.43
N TRP A 250 17.63 15.88 11.59
CA TRP A 250 17.46 14.45 11.38
C TRP A 250 16.46 13.86 12.39
N MET A 251 16.54 14.26 13.67
CA MET A 251 15.61 13.81 14.70
C MET A 251 14.17 14.26 14.39
N GLN A 252 13.98 15.47 13.87
CA GLN A 252 12.65 15.93 13.41
C GLN A 252 12.11 15.07 12.27
N TYR A 253 12.94 14.73 11.28
CA TYR A 253 12.55 13.84 10.19
C TYR A 253 12.21 12.43 10.67
N ALA A 254 13.00 11.88 11.60
CA ALA A 254 12.72 10.57 12.20
C ALA A 254 11.38 10.54 12.95
N ARG A 255 11.06 11.59 13.73
CA ARG A 255 9.76 11.73 14.40
C ARG A 255 8.61 11.82 13.40
N ARG A 256 8.74 12.66 12.37
CA ARG A 256 7.72 12.78 11.30
C ARG A 256 7.46 11.46 10.59
N TYR A 257 8.52 10.71 10.26
CA TYR A 257 8.42 9.38 9.67
C TYR A 257 7.63 8.41 10.58
N MET A 258 7.96 8.38 11.86
CA MET A 258 7.27 7.53 12.83
C MET A 258 5.80 7.91 13.04
N GLU A 259 5.50 9.21 13.09
CA GLU A 259 4.12 9.71 13.19
C GLU A 259 3.29 9.32 11.97
N ALA A 260 3.86 9.45 10.76
CA ALA A 260 3.22 9.01 9.53
C ALA A 260 2.95 7.49 9.55
N ARG A 261 3.91 6.68 10.01
CA ARG A 261 3.73 5.23 10.10
C ARG A 261 2.65 4.84 11.10
N ARG A 262 2.64 5.48 12.27
CA ARG A 262 1.58 5.27 13.28
C ARG A 262 0.21 5.66 12.74
N ALA A 263 0.11 6.76 12.01
CA ALA A 263 -1.14 7.17 11.37
C ALA A 263 -1.62 6.13 10.33
N LEU A 264 -0.70 5.55 9.54
CA LEU A 264 -1.02 4.44 8.63
C LEU A 264 -1.54 3.22 9.39
N ASP A 265 -0.93 2.84 10.51
CA ASP A 265 -1.40 1.71 11.33
C ASP A 265 -2.80 1.95 11.91
N LEU A 266 -3.13 3.21 12.27
CA LEU A 266 -4.46 3.59 12.75
C LEU A 266 -5.54 3.44 11.68
N ILE A 267 -5.27 3.87 10.43
CA ILE A 267 -6.25 3.70 9.34
C ILE A 267 -6.39 2.24 8.92
N GLU A 268 -5.32 1.45 8.99
CA GLU A 268 -5.35 0.00 8.74
C GLU A 268 -6.20 -0.70 9.81
N THR A 269 -6.01 -0.34 11.08
CA THR A 269 -6.82 -0.85 12.19
C THR A 269 -8.29 -0.45 12.05
N ALA A 270 -8.56 0.81 11.70
CA ALA A 270 -9.92 1.29 11.45
C ALA A 270 -10.58 0.55 10.26
N ALA A 271 -9.81 0.23 9.22
CA ALA A 271 -10.28 -0.57 8.11
C ALA A 271 -10.76 -1.96 8.56
N ILE A 272 -10.04 -2.60 9.49
CA ILE A 272 -10.36 -3.95 9.98
C ILE A 272 -11.52 -3.93 10.99
N LEU A 273 -11.44 -3.06 12.00
CA LEU A 273 -12.30 -3.11 13.19
C LEU A 273 -13.58 -2.27 13.09
N GLU A 274 -13.57 -1.18 12.31
CA GLU A 274 -14.68 -0.22 12.25
C GLU A 274 -15.30 -0.04 10.86
N PRO A 275 -15.66 -1.09 10.10
CA PRO A 275 -16.26 -0.93 8.76
C PRO A 275 -17.51 -0.05 8.72
N ARG A 276 -18.26 0.00 9.84
CA ARG A 276 -19.49 0.79 9.97
C ARG A 276 -19.27 2.30 9.92
N GLN A 277 -18.11 2.76 10.40
CA GLN A 277 -17.75 4.18 10.40
C GLN A 277 -17.05 4.60 9.09
N LEU A 278 -16.68 3.62 8.25
CA LEU A 278 -16.13 3.87 6.94
C LEU A 278 -17.26 4.13 5.95
N ARG A 279 -17.01 5.02 5.00
CA ARG A 279 -17.92 5.24 3.89
C ARG A 279 -17.61 4.30 2.72
N ALA A 280 -18.66 3.88 2.02
CA ALA A 280 -18.56 3.16 0.75
C ALA A 280 -18.03 4.09 -0.37
N ALA A 281 -17.74 3.51 -1.54
CA ALA A 281 -17.15 4.23 -2.68
C ALA A 281 -17.98 5.43 -3.18
N ASP A 282 -19.31 5.35 -3.02
CA ASP A 282 -20.29 6.38 -3.34
C ASP A 282 -20.50 7.41 -2.21
N GLY A 283 -19.82 7.24 -1.07
CA GLY A 283 -19.96 8.10 0.10
C GLY A 283 -21.13 7.72 1.02
N ALA A 284 -21.84 6.62 0.77
CA ALA A 284 -22.88 6.15 1.67
C ALA A 284 -22.29 5.61 2.99
N ALA A 285 -23.01 5.82 4.09
CA ALA A 285 -22.67 5.19 5.37
C ALA A 285 -23.01 3.69 5.32
N VAL A 286 -22.14 2.83 5.88
CA VAL A 286 -22.38 1.39 5.94
C VAL A 286 -23.40 1.08 7.03
N ALA A 287 -24.68 0.98 6.65
CA ALA A 287 -25.79 0.70 7.54
C ALA A 287 -25.99 -0.81 7.74
N GLN A 288 -25.23 -1.44 8.65
CA GLN A 288 -25.61 -2.76 9.17
C GLN A 288 -26.64 -2.58 10.29
N THR A 289 -27.92 -2.76 9.98
CA THR A 289 -28.94 -2.99 11.00
C THR A 289 -28.59 -4.27 11.75
N SER A 290 -28.27 -4.15 13.04
CA SER A 290 -27.99 -5.31 13.89
C SER A 290 -29.23 -6.21 13.89
N PRO A 291 -29.10 -7.53 13.69
CA PRO A 291 -30.23 -8.47 13.75
C PRO A 291 -30.87 -8.60 15.15
N LEU A 292 -30.47 -7.74 16.10
CA LEU A 292 -30.92 -7.69 17.49
C LEU A 292 -31.49 -6.32 17.90
N ALA A 293 -31.75 -5.41 16.96
CA ALA A 293 -32.50 -4.19 17.27
C ALA A 293 -34.02 -4.51 17.27
N PRO A 294 -34.77 -4.14 18.33
CA PRO A 294 -36.20 -4.37 18.42
C PRO A 294 -37.00 -3.56 17.39
#